data_AF-A0A5C8SEI5-F1
#
_entry.id   AF-A0A5C8SEI5-F1
#
_cell.length_a   1.000
_cell.length_b   1.000
_cell.length_c   1.000
_cell.angle_alpha   90.00
_cell.angle_beta   90.00
_cell.angle_gamma   90.00
#
_symmetry.space_group_name_H-M   'P 1'
#
loop_
_entity.id
_entity.type
_entity.pdbx_description
1 polymer ?
#
loop_
_entity_poly.entity_id
_entity_poly.type
_entity_poly.pdbx_seq_one_letter_code
_entity_poly.pdbx_strand_id
1 'polypeptide(L)' 'MRDDDEQVKRPVHHEVGQPLDTLSVDEIDHRIALLNAEIRRLEAARTAKQDALGAADAFFKR' A
#
# COMPACT_ATOMS: atom_id res chain seq x y z
N MET A 1 26.57 -1.68 24.07
CA MET A 1 26.42 -0.41 23.34
C MET A 1 25.00 -0.34 22.83
N ARG A 2 24.39 0.82 22.99
CA ARG A 2 22.98 1.13 22.83
C ARG A 2 22.70 1.58 21.39
N ASP A 3 21.44 1.45 21.00
CA ASP A 3 20.70 2.21 19.98
C ASP A 3 21.03 1.93 18.51
N ASP A 4 20.15 1.17 17.82
CA ASP A 4 19.88 1.42 16.38
C ASP A 4 18.63 0.70 15.82
N ASP A 5 17.47 0.78 16.50
CA ASP A 5 16.22 0.39 15.82
C ASP A 5 14.98 1.07 16.40
N GLU A 6 15.14 2.35 16.80
CA GLU A 6 13.99 3.23 16.94
C GLU A 6 13.54 3.61 15.51
N GLN A 7 12.95 2.65 14.80
CA GLN A 7 12.16 2.94 13.62
C GLN A 7 11.10 3.92 14.09
N VAL A 8 11.34 5.21 13.83
CA VAL A 8 10.37 6.28 13.99
C VAL A 8 9.14 5.79 13.23
N LYS A 9 8.17 5.25 13.97
CA LYS A 9 6.89 4.83 13.42
C LYS A 9 6.29 6.09 12.87
N ARG A 10 6.47 6.29 11.55
CA ARG A 10 5.88 7.40 10.82
C ARG A 10 4.43 7.48 11.29
N PRO A 11 3.95 8.65 11.73
CA PRO A 11 2.61 8.76 12.26
C PRO A 11 1.67 8.11 11.25
N VAL A 12 0.97 7.07 11.71
CA VAL A 12 -0.01 6.38 10.90
C VAL A 12 -1.17 7.36 10.78
N HIS A 13 -1.14 8.18 9.72
CA HIS A 13 -2.17 9.19 9.43
C HIS A 13 -3.55 8.55 9.17
N HIS A 14 -3.62 7.23 9.13
CA HIS A 14 -4.75 6.47 8.64
C HIS A 14 -4.72 5.00 9.11
N GLU A 15 -5.73 4.56 9.85
CA GLU A 15 -5.92 3.15 10.23
C GLU A 15 -7.18 2.55 9.57
N VAL A 16 -7.03 1.46 8.83
CA VAL A 16 -8.15 0.77 8.17
C VAL A 16 -9.16 0.30 9.21
N GLY A 17 -10.42 0.69 9.05
CA GLY A 17 -11.50 0.30 9.95
C GLY A 17 -11.66 1.18 11.20
N GLN A 18 -10.88 2.26 11.34
CA GLN A 18 -11.15 3.25 12.41
C GLN A 18 -12.54 3.89 12.22
N PRO A 19 -13.21 4.30 13.33
CA PRO A 19 -14.43 5.09 13.26
C PRO A 19 -14.25 6.39 12.46
N LEU A 20 -15.28 6.76 11.69
CA LEU A 20 -15.29 7.99 10.87
C LEU A 20 -15.96 9.16 11.58
N ASP A 21 -16.63 8.91 12.70
CA ASP A 21 -17.49 9.89 13.40
C ASP A 21 -16.73 11.13 13.89
N THR A 22 -15.41 11.02 14.05
CA THR A 22 -14.52 12.11 14.48
C THR A 22 -13.82 12.83 13.33
N LEU A 23 -14.05 12.40 12.08
CA LEU A 23 -13.43 12.97 10.89
C LEU A 23 -14.36 13.96 10.19
N SER A 24 -13.79 15.05 9.70
CA SER A 24 -14.44 15.96 8.77
C SER A 24 -14.57 15.33 7.37
N VAL A 25 -15.44 15.90 6.54
CA VAL A 25 -15.63 15.49 5.14
C VAL A 25 -14.32 15.61 4.35
N ASP A 26 -13.59 16.71 4.53
CA ASP A 26 -12.31 16.94 3.83
C ASP A 26 -11.24 15.91 4.23
N GLU A 27 -11.21 15.50 5.50
CA GLU A 27 -10.31 14.43 5.98
C GLU A 27 -10.69 13.06 5.38
N ILE A 28 -11.99 12.78 5.25
CA ILE A 28 -12.48 11.57 4.58
C ILE A 28 -12.07 11.59 3.10
N ASP A 29 -12.24 12.70 2.40
CA ASP A 29 -11.86 12.84 1.00
C ASP A 29 -10.36 12.66 0.78
N HIS A 30 -9.53 13.30 1.62
CA HIS A 30 -8.08 13.14 1.57
C HIS A 30 -7.68 11.68 1.81
N ARG A 31 -8.30 11.03 2.80
CA ARG A 31 -8.05 9.62 3.10
C ARG A 31 -8.45 8.70 1.94
N ILE A 32 -9.59 8.93 1.31
CA ILE A 32 -10.03 8.20 0.12
C ILE A 32 -9.01 8.36 -1.01
N ALA A 33 -8.52 9.57 -1.24
CA ALA A 33 -7.51 9.83 -2.28
C ALA A 33 -6.22 9.05 -2.02
N LEU A 34 -5.72 9.04 -0.78
CA LEU A 34 -4.52 8.30 -0.38
C LEU A 34 -4.70 6.79 -0.59
N LEU A 35 -5.83 6.23 -0.16
CA LEU A 35 -6.13 4.80 -0.32
C LEU A 35 -6.25 4.39 -1.79
N ASN A 36 -6.90 5.21 -2.63
CA ASN A 36 -6.99 4.95 -4.06
C ASN A 36 -5.62 4.98 -4.76
N ALA A 37 -4.73 5.90 -4.36
CA ALA A 37 -3.37 5.93 -4.86
C ALA A 37 -2.61 4.66 -4.50
N GLU A 38 -2.77 4.18 -3.26
CA GLU A 38 -2.14 2.94 -2.81
C GLU A 38 -2.71 1.70 -3.53
N ILE A 39 -4.02 1.63 -3.75
CA ILE A 39 -4.64 0.55 -4.54
C ILE A 39 -4.01 0.49 -5.93
N ARG A 40 -3.91 1.62 -6.63
CA ARG A 40 -3.29 1.68 -7.98
C ARG A 40 -1.85 1.21 -7.97
N ARG A 41 -1.08 1.58 -6.94
CA ARG A 41 0.31 1.11 -6.77
C ARG A 41 0.36 -0.42 -6.63
N LEU A 42 -0.51 -0.99 -5.79
CA LEU A 42 -0.57 -2.43 -5.55
C LEU A 42 -1.02 -3.20 -6.80
N GLU A 43 -2.00 -2.68 -7.54
CA GLU A 43 -2.45 -3.26 -8.82
C GLU A 43 -1.33 -3.28 -9.87
N ALA A 44 -0.56 -2.19 -9.99
CA ALA A 44 0.60 -2.13 -10.88
C ALA A 44 1.67 -3.15 -10.49
N ALA A 45 1.99 -3.25 -9.19
CA ALA A 45 2.95 -4.22 -8.69
C ALA A 45 2.48 -5.67 -8.89
N ARG A 46 1.19 -5.95 -8.70
CA ARG A 46 0.59 -7.26 -8.95
C ARG A 46 0.71 -7.63 -10.43
N THR A 47 0.36 -6.72 -11.33
CA THR A 47 0.44 -6.94 -12.78
C THR A 47 1.88 -7.24 -13.19
N ALA A 48 2.85 -6.43 -12.76
CA ALA A 48 4.27 -6.65 -13.05
C ALA A 48 4.77 -8.02 -12.54
N LYS A 49 4.31 -8.46 -11.36
CA LYS A 49 4.63 -9.80 -10.82
C LYS A 49 3.99 -10.92 -11.65
N GLN A 50 2.76 -10.75 -12.10
CA GLN A 50 2.09 -11.74 -12.94
C GLN A 50 2.76 -11.87 -14.31
N ASP A 51 3.16 -10.76 -14.92
CA ASP A 51 3.88 -10.76 -16.20
C ASP A 51 5.24 -11.45 -16.08
N ALA A 52 5.96 -11.20 -14.98
CA ALA A 52 7.22 -11.88 -14.68
C ALA A 52 7.04 -13.40 -14.51
N LEU A 53 5.96 -13.84 -13.84
CA LEU A 53 5.63 -15.26 -13.69
C LEU A 53 5.24 -15.91 -15.03
N GLY A 54 4.39 -15.24 -15.82
CA GLY A 54 3.99 -15.75 -17.14
C GLY A 54 5.17 -15.87 -18.12
N ALA A 55 6.09 -14.91 -18.09
CA ALA A 55 7.32 -14.95 -18.88
C ALA A 55 8.24 -16.10 -18.44
N ALA A 56 8.34 -16.35 -17.13
CA ALA A 56 9.11 -17.48 -16.59
C ALA A 56 8.48 -18.82 -17.02
N ASP A 57 7.16 -19.00 -16.87
CA ASP A 57 6.45 -20.22 -17.26
C ASP A 57 6.59 -20.54 -18.75
N ALA A 58 6.61 -19.51 -19.62
CA ALA A 58 6.84 -19.67 -21.05
C ALA A 58 8.31 -20.04 -21.39
N PHE A 59 9.27 -19.65 -20.54
CA PHE A 59 10.67 -20.02 -20.68
C PHE A 59 10.93 -21.47 -20.22
N PHE A 60 10.26 -21.93 -19.16
CA PHE A 60 10.45 -23.27 -18.61
C PHE A 60 9.64 -24.39 -19.30
N LYS A 61 8.66 -24.06 -20.15
CA LYS A 61 7.86 -25.05 -20.91
C LYS A 61 8.34 -25.29 -22.36
N ARG A 62 9.55 -24.86 -22.71
CA ARG A 62 10.24 -25.26 -23.95
C ARG A 62 11.16 -26.44 -23.72
#